data_AF-A0AAV2HWC3-F1
#
_entry.id   AF-A0AAV2HWC3-F1
#
_cell.length_a   1.000
_cell.length_b   1.000
_cell.length_c   1.000
_cell.angle_alpha   90.00
_cell.angle_beta   90.00
_cell.angle_gamma   90.00
#
_symmetry.space_group_name_H-M   'P 1'
#
loop_
_entity.id
_entity.type
_entity.pdbx_description
1 polymer ?
#
loop_
_entity_poly.entity_id
_entity_poly.type
_entity_poly.pdbx_seq_one_letter_code
_entity_poly.pdbx_strand_id
1 'polypeptide(L)'
;MSHAVFACLLAAITTASITHGQQQHNPCAGTGSGPLAVRLEANIHANDANRDWVVSGSEITSDLTNNYDKDGDGCVTLQEWIDVWKGFKFSPEYATARIKDLGVDVTSTCPIKVDAFSAVSIPMTTFINANIDSLVKLCEGNTTLYETVCDCWELKHELCVRDPSFQTYATCQKYVSTVIVGR
;
A
#
# COMPACT_ATOMS: atom_id res chain seq x y z
N MET A 1 -77.74 3.55 -30.36
CA MET A 1 -77.04 4.77 -29.95
C MET A 1 -75.66 4.39 -29.44
N SER A 2 -74.64 4.91 -30.13
CA SER A 2 -73.20 5.02 -29.84
C SER A 2 -72.46 3.95 -29.05
N HIS A 3 -71.61 3.21 -29.77
CA HIS A 3 -70.40 2.55 -29.23
C HIS A 3 -69.25 3.56 -29.29
N ALA A 4 -68.54 3.76 -28.19
CA ALA A 4 -67.28 4.52 -28.15
C ALA A 4 -66.10 3.55 -28.04
N VAL A 5 -65.21 3.58 -29.03
CA VAL A 5 -63.95 2.84 -29.07
C VAL A 5 -62.85 3.78 -28.56
N PHE A 6 -62.25 3.46 -27.42
CA PHE A 6 -61.10 4.17 -26.87
C PHE A 6 -59.82 3.43 -27.29
N ALA A 7 -59.14 3.93 -28.32
CA ALA A 7 -57.83 3.45 -28.73
C ALA A 7 -56.75 4.15 -27.89
N CYS A 8 -56.10 3.41 -27.00
CA CYS A 8 -54.96 3.89 -26.21
C CYS A 8 -53.68 3.59 -26.98
N LEU A 9 -53.03 4.64 -27.51
CA LEU A 9 -51.71 4.55 -28.14
C LEU A 9 -50.64 4.39 -27.04
N LEU A 10 -50.05 3.20 -26.90
CA LEU A 10 -48.81 3.02 -26.14
C LEU A 10 -47.62 3.36 -27.05
N ALA A 11 -46.96 4.49 -26.77
CA ALA A 11 -45.65 4.79 -27.32
C ALA A 11 -44.57 4.09 -26.48
N ALA A 12 -43.87 3.13 -27.07
CA ALA A 12 -42.70 2.49 -26.46
C ALA A 12 -41.50 3.45 -26.55
N ILE A 13 -41.12 4.07 -25.42
CA ILE A 13 -39.89 4.85 -25.30
C ILE A 13 -38.76 3.88 -24.98
N THR A 14 -37.94 3.53 -25.98
CA THR A 14 -36.69 2.81 -25.77
C THR A 14 -35.63 3.78 -25.26
N THR A 15 -35.37 3.80 -23.94
CA THR A 15 -34.21 4.52 -23.39
C THR A 15 -32.93 3.73 -23.69
N ALA A 16 -32.17 4.21 -24.68
CA ALA A 16 -30.80 3.75 -24.88
C ALA A 16 -29.93 4.26 -23.73
N SER A 17 -29.57 3.37 -22.79
CA SER A 17 -28.59 3.67 -21.75
C SER A 17 -27.21 3.76 -22.38
N ILE A 18 -26.69 4.98 -22.55
CA ILE A 18 -25.28 5.22 -22.87
C ILE A 18 -24.49 4.91 -21.60
N THR A 19 -23.97 3.69 -21.50
CA THR A 19 -22.93 3.33 -20.52
C THR A 19 -21.67 4.15 -20.86
N HIS A 20 -21.50 5.29 -20.19
CA HIS A 20 -20.20 5.95 -20.15
C HIS A 20 -19.25 5.03 -19.39
N GLY A 21 -18.38 4.33 -20.13
CA GLY A 21 -17.26 3.63 -19.53
C GLY A 21 -16.41 4.65 -18.79
N GLN A 22 -16.55 4.70 -17.46
CA GLN A 22 -15.69 5.54 -16.66
C GLN A 22 -14.27 5.02 -16.84
N GLN A 23 -13.40 5.82 -17.46
CA GLN A 23 -11.98 5.55 -17.45
C GLN A 23 -11.55 5.43 -15.99
N GLN A 24 -10.99 4.28 -15.63
CA GLN A 24 -10.49 4.05 -14.29
C GLN A 24 -9.48 5.15 -13.96
N HIS A 25 -9.78 5.96 -12.95
CA HIS A 25 -8.89 7.04 -12.52
C HIS A 25 -7.62 6.43 -11.94
N ASN A 26 -6.45 6.88 -12.40
CA ASN A 26 -5.16 6.51 -11.84
C ASN A 26 -4.74 7.58 -10.82
N PRO A 27 -4.81 7.32 -9.50
CA PRO A 27 -4.44 8.27 -8.46
C PRO A 27 -2.93 8.57 -8.42
N CYS A 28 -2.10 7.81 -9.15
CA CYS A 28 -0.67 8.08 -9.26
C CYS A 28 -0.32 9.14 -10.31
N ALA A 29 -1.23 9.47 -11.22
CA ALA A 29 -0.96 10.37 -12.33
C ALA A 29 -0.57 11.77 -11.80
N GLY A 30 0.64 12.23 -12.15
CA GLY A 30 1.14 13.56 -11.76
C GLY A 30 1.68 13.67 -10.33
N THR A 31 1.69 12.59 -9.54
CA THR A 31 2.20 12.59 -8.15
C THR A 31 3.73 12.69 -8.08
N GLY A 32 4.43 12.27 -9.13
CA GLY A 32 5.90 12.18 -9.12
C GLY A 32 6.46 11.09 -8.19
N SER A 33 5.61 10.22 -7.64
CA SER A 33 6.05 9.13 -6.75
C SER A 33 6.91 8.10 -7.48
N GLY A 34 6.66 7.88 -8.77
CA GLY A 34 7.30 6.82 -9.55
C GLY A 34 6.80 5.42 -9.15
N PRO A 35 7.31 4.36 -9.81
CA PRO A 35 6.83 3.00 -9.61
C PRO A 35 6.98 2.49 -8.18
N LEU A 36 5.95 1.83 -7.64
CA LEU A 36 5.98 1.21 -6.32
C LEU A 36 7.17 0.26 -6.11
N ALA A 37 7.55 -0.51 -7.14
CA ALA A 37 8.71 -1.41 -7.09
C ALA A 37 10.01 -0.66 -6.75
N VAL A 38 10.27 0.46 -7.44
CA VAL A 38 11.46 1.30 -7.21
C VAL A 38 11.46 1.88 -5.79
N ARG A 39 10.29 2.29 -5.29
CA ARG A 39 10.14 2.83 -3.92
C ARG A 39 10.40 1.76 -2.87
N LEU A 40 9.87 0.55 -3.07
CA LEU A 40 10.14 -0.60 -2.19
C LEU A 40 11.61 -1.00 -2.21
N GLU A 41 12.24 -1.06 -3.38
CA GLU A 41 13.69 -1.34 -3.51
C GLU A 41 14.53 -0.30 -2.78
N ALA A 42 14.19 0.99 -2.91
CA ALA A 42 14.88 2.06 -2.17
C ALA A 42 14.75 1.87 -0.64
N ASN A 43 13.56 1.52 -0.15
CA ASN A 43 13.34 1.23 1.27
C ASN A 43 14.11 -0.02 1.73
N ILE A 44 14.13 -1.06 0.92
CA ILE A 44 14.88 -2.31 1.17
C ILE A 44 16.38 -2.01 1.32
N HIS A 45 16.97 -1.29 0.37
CA HIS A 45 18.38 -0.93 0.42
C HIS A 45 18.74 -0.01 1.59
N ALA A 46 17.79 0.79 2.08
CA ALA A 46 18.02 1.61 3.27
C ALA A 46 18.06 0.78 4.57
N ASN A 47 17.33 -0.34 4.62
CA ASN A 47 17.23 -1.19 5.81
C ASN A 47 18.30 -2.30 5.86
N ASP A 48 18.95 -2.62 4.75
CA ASP A 48 20.09 -3.57 4.64
C ASP A 48 21.33 -2.79 4.20
N ALA A 49 21.93 -2.09 5.16
CA ALA A 49 23.00 -1.14 4.91
C ALA A 49 24.30 -1.85 4.51
N ASN A 50 24.54 -3.06 5.03
CA ASN A 50 25.74 -3.84 4.72
C ASN A 50 25.57 -4.74 3.47
N ARG A 51 24.35 -4.88 2.94
CA ARG A 51 23.98 -5.66 1.74
C ARG A 51 24.24 -7.16 1.90
N ASP A 52 24.00 -7.70 3.09
CA ASP A 52 24.18 -9.12 3.40
C ASP A 52 22.89 -9.95 3.23
N TRP A 53 21.82 -9.33 2.73
CA TRP A 53 20.50 -9.94 2.54
C TRP A 53 19.78 -10.30 3.86
N VAL A 54 20.19 -9.68 4.96
CA VAL A 54 19.56 -9.81 6.27
C VAL A 54 19.38 -8.41 6.86
N VAL A 55 18.15 -8.05 7.20
CA VAL A 55 17.91 -6.83 7.99
C VAL A 55 18.18 -7.17 9.45
N SER A 56 19.30 -6.69 9.98
CA SER A 56 19.75 -6.95 11.35
C SER A 56 19.21 -5.93 12.35
N GLY A 57 19.12 -6.32 13.61
CA GLY A 57 18.73 -5.43 14.71
C GLY A 57 19.66 -4.23 14.84
N SER A 58 20.96 -4.40 14.58
CA SER A 58 21.92 -3.28 14.55
C SER A 58 21.63 -2.28 13.43
N GLU A 59 21.22 -2.74 12.25
CA GLU A 59 20.85 -1.86 11.14
C GLU A 59 19.54 -1.14 11.44
N ILE A 60 18.53 -1.85 11.97
CA ILE A 60 17.27 -1.24 12.39
C ILE A 60 17.52 -0.17 13.45
N THR A 61 18.28 -0.48 14.51
CA THR A 61 18.61 0.50 15.56
C THR A 61 19.33 1.71 14.97
N SER A 62 20.33 1.48 14.10
CA SER A 62 21.06 2.56 13.43
C SER A 62 20.15 3.42 12.57
N ASP A 63 19.23 2.82 11.81
CA ASP A 63 18.28 3.55 10.97
C ASP A 63 17.29 4.35 11.81
N LEU A 64 16.74 3.73 12.87
CA LEU A 64 15.83 4.41 13.78
C LEU A 64 16.50 5.63 14.44
N THR A 65 17.72 5.49 14.94
CA THR A 65 18.46 6.60 15.58
C THR A 65 18.87 7.69 14.60
N ASN A 66 19.32 7.35 13.39
CA ASN A 66 19.91 8.34 12.49
C ASN A 66 18.89 8.98 11.54
N ASN A 67 17.82 8.25 11.20
CA ASN A 67 16.88 8.67 10.18
C ASN A 67 15.46 8.89 10.70
N TYR A 68 15.01 8.16 11.72
CA TYR A 68 13.63 8.29 12.22
C TYR A 68 13.53 9.24 13.42
N ASP A 69 14.27 9.00 14.50
CA ASP A 69 14.29 9.80 15.72
C ASP A 69 14.92 11.17 15.45
N LYS A 70 14.10 12.16 15.09
CA LYS A 70 14.56 13.46 14.60
C LYS A 70 14.94 14.40 15.73
N ASP A 71 14.30 14.27 16.88
CA ASP A 71 14.58 15.10 18.05
C ASP A 71 15.58 14.46 19.03
N GLY A 72 15.93 13.18 18.83
CA GLY A 72 16.97 12.47 19.56
C GLY A 72 16.53 12.03 20.95
N ASP A 73 15.23 11.85 21.19
CA ASP A 73 14.68 11.49 22.48
C ASP A 73 14.71 9.97 22.77
N GLY A 74 15.15 9.16 21.80
CA GLY A 74 15.21 7.70 21.88
C GLY A 74 13.90 7.01 21.49
N CYS A 75 12.93 7.77 20.99
CA CYS A 75 11.63 7.31 20.55
C CYS A 75 11.38 7.73 19.10
N VAL A 76 10.63 6.89 18.38
CA VAL A 76 10.14 7.22 17.04
C VAL A 76 8.63 7.33 17.11
N THR A 77 8.15 8.56 16.95
CA THR A 77 6.74 8.90 16.89
C THR A 77 6.11 8.46 15.57
N LEU A 78 4.77 8.42 15.51
CA LEU A 78 4.05 8.16 14.26
C LEU A 78 4.39 9.19 13.18
N GLN A 79 4.56 10.46 13.55
CA GLN A 79 4.84 11.53 12.59
C GLN A 79 6.24 11.38 11.97
N GLU A 80 7.25 11.13 12.80
CA GLU A 80 8.61 10.86 12.32
C GLU A 80 8.68 9.65 11.40
N TRP A 81 7.97 8.57 11.75
CA TRP A 81 7.81 7.42 10.89
C TRP A 81 7.22 7.77 9.53
N ILE A 82 6.11 8.53 9.51
CA ILE A 82 5.46 8.97 8.27
C ILE A 82 6.41 9.84 7.44
N ASP A 83 7.18 10.73 8.06
CA ASP A 83 8.06 11.65 7.36
C ASP A 83 9.22 10.92 6.67
N VAL A 84 9.78 9.88 7.28
CA VAL A 84 10.79 9.03 6.61
C VAL A 84 10.18 8.29 5.42
N TRP A 85 9.01 7.69 5.59
CA TRP A 85 8.31 6.95 4.53
C TRP A 85 7.92 7.85 3.34
N LYS A 86 7.54 9.09 3.62
CA LYS A 86 7.31 10.12 2.61
C LYS A 86 8.59 10.47 1.85
N GLY A 87 9.76 10.35 2.48
CA GLY A 87 11.07 10.43 1.82
C GLY A 87 11.21 9.42 0.66
N PHE A 88 10.71 8.20 0.86
CA PHE A 88 10.59 7.15 -0.18
C PHE A 88 9.37 7.31 -1.08
N LYS A 89 8.63 8.42 -0.96
CA LYS A 89 7.42 8.73 -1.70
C LYS A 89 6.25 7.78 -1.45
N PHE A 90 6.21 7.06 -0.32
CA PHE A 90 5.03 6.31 0.09
C PHE A 90 3.91 7.22 0.59
N SER A 91 2.68 6.71 0.56
CA SER A 91 1.54 7.41 1.11
C SER A 91 1.56 7.37 2.65
N PRO A 92 1.02 8.39 3.34
CA PRO A 92 0.87 8.37 4.79
C PRO A 92 0.01 7.20 5.30
N GLU A 93 -0.97 6.77 4.51
CA GLU A 93 -1.81 5.60 4.83
C GLU A 93 -0.96 4.33 4.89
N TYR A 94 -0.07 4.12 3.92
CA TYR A 94 0.81 2.95 3.92
C TYR A 94 1.82 3.01 5.05
N ALA A 95 2.45 4.17 5.29
CA ALA A 95 3.34 4.35 6.43
C ALA A 95 2.65 4.04 7.75
N THR A 96 1.42 4.55 7.95
CA THR A 96 0.60 4.30 9.15
C THR A 96 0.21 2.83 9.29
N ALA A 97 -0.15 2.16 8.19
CA ALA A 97 -0.46 0.74 8.21
C ALA A 97 0.77 -0.08 8.60
N ARG A 98 1.95 0.27 8.08
CA ARG A 98 3.18 -0.47 8.35
C ARG A 98 3.58 -0.41 9.83
N ILE A 99 3.55 0.77 10.45
CA ILE A 99 3.89 0.89 11.87
C ILE A 99 2.90 0.12 12.75
N LYS A 100 1.60 0.12 12.43
CA LYS A 100 0.59 -0.69 13.15
C LYS A 100 0.86 -2.19 13.03
N ASP A 101 1.34 -2.64 11.87
CA ASP A 101 1.71 -4.04 11.64
C ASP A 101 2.95 -4.49 12.45
N LEU A 102 3.69 -3.56 13.08
CA LEU A 102 4.71 -3.90 14.07
C LEU A 102 4.13 -4.26 15.44
N GLY A 103 2.81 -4.13 15.63
CA GLY A 103 2.13 -4.43 16.89
C GLY A 103 2.35 -3.39 17.99
N VAL A 104 2.75 -2.17 17.63
CA VAL A 104 2.97 -1.07 18.58
C VAL A 104 1.70 -0.24 18.81
N ASP A 105 1.62 0.39 19.98
CA ASP A 105 0.60 1.40 20.26
C ASP A 105 1.01 2.75 19.64
N VAL A 106 0.43 3.08 18.50
CA VAL A 106 0.69 4.34 17.79
C VAL A 106 0.14 5.58 18.51
N THR A 107 -0.64 5.41 19.58
CA THR A 107 -1.11 6.51 20.44
C THR A 107 -0.18 6.79 21.62
N SER A 108 0.79 5.90 21.87
CA SER A 108 1.87 6.12 22.83
C SER A 108 2.68 7.36 22.47
N THR A 109 3.22 8.06 23.46
CA THR A 109 4.23 9.10 23.23
C THR A 109 5.53 8.53 22.69
N CYS A 110 5.75 7.23 22.86
CA CYS A 110 6.91 6.49 22.34
C CYS A 110 6.43 5.16 21.74
N PRO A 111 5.87 5.15 20.51
CA PRO A 111 5.39 3.93 19.86
C PRO A 111 6.52 2.92 19.60
N ILE A 112 7.68 3.40 19.13
CA ILE A 112 8.86 2.59 18.88
C ILE A 112 10.02 3.17 19.69
N LYS A 113 10.66 2.34 20.51
CA LYS A 113 11.97 2.68 21.08
C LYS A 113 13.06 2.31 20.08
N VAL A 114 14.09 3.14 19.97
CA VAL A 114 15.19 2.90 19.02
C VAL A 114 15.91 1.55 19.22
N ASP A 115 15.89 0.99 20.44
CA ASP A 115 16.52 -0.29 20.78
C ASP A 115 15.59 -1.52 20.73
N ALA A 116 14.30 -1.32 20.41
CA ALA A 116 13.25 -2.34 20.49
C ALA A 116 13.51 -3.58 19.61
N PHE A 117 14.32 -3.43 18.56
CA PHE A 117 14.61 -4.48 17.59
C PHE A 117 16.07 -4.95 17.61
N SER A 118 16.85 -4.59 18.63
CA SER A 118 18.30 -4.87 18.70
C SER A 118 18.68 -6.36 18.57
N ALA A 119 17.78 -7.29 18.91
CA ALA A 119 18.00 -8.74 18.82
C ALA A 119 17.43 -9.38 17.54
N VAL A 120 16.87 -8.58 16.63
CA VAL A 120 16.18 -9.08 15.43
C VAL A 120 17.18 -9.48 14.35
N SER A 121 16.82 -10.50 13.57
CA SER A 121 17.51 -10.88 12.33
C SER A 121 16.46 -11.37 11.34
N ILE A 122 16.18 -10.58 10.31
CA ILE A 122 15.11 -10.86 9.34
C ILE A 122 15.73 -11.14 7.97
N PRO A 123 15.57 -12.36 7.43
CA PRO A 123 15.94 -12.62 6.05
C PRO A 123 15.24 -11.66 5.09
N MET A 124 15.95 -11.16 4.08
CA MET A 124 15.42 -10.14 3.16
C MET A 124 14.07 -10.56 2.54
N THR A 125 13.92 -11.82 2.14
CA THR A 125 12.64 -12.34 1.62
C THR A 125 11.48 -12.18 2.61
N THR A 126 11.72 -12.40 3.90
CA THR A 126 10.70 -12.19 4.95
C THR A 126 10.39 -10.71 5.12
N PHE A 127 11.41 -9.84 5.11
CA PHE A 127 11.24 -8.40 5.20
C PHE A 127 10.38 -7.85 4.04
N ILE A 128 10.66 -8.29 2.82
CA ILE A 128 9.92 -7.87 1.62
C ILE A 128 8.48 -8.35 1.67
N ASN A 129 8.25 -9.65 1.95
CA ASN A 129 6.90 -10.20 2.08
C ASN A 129 6.08 -9.47 3.15
N ALA A 130 6.70 -9.08 4.27
CA ALA A 130 6.02 -8.34 5.35
C ALA A 130 5.61 -6.93 4.91
N ASN A 131 6.45 -6.22 4.16
CA ASN A 131 6.09 -4.90 3.61
C ASN A 131 4.90 -5.02 2.63
N ILE A 132 4.97 -5.97 1.68
CA ILE A 132 3.87 -6.23 0.74
C ILE A 132 2.59 -6.63 1.49
N ASP A 133 2.70 -7.46 2.53
CA ASP A 133 1.55 -7.93 3.30
C ASP A 133 0.85 -6.80 4.05
N SER A 134 1.61 -5.87 4.65
CA SER A 134 1.04 -4.64 5.24
C SER A 134 0.30 -3.79 4.21
N LEU A 135 0.84 -3.66 2.99
CA LEU A 135 0.17 -2.92 1.91
C LEU A 135 -1.11 -3.65 1.46
N VAL A 136 -1.06 -4.98 1.29
CA VAL A 136 -2.24 -5.79 0.94
C VAL A 136 -3.33 -5.64 2.00
N LYS A 137 -3.00 -5.74 3.30
CA LYS A 137 -3.97 -5.55 4.39
C LYS A 137 -4.62 -4.16 4.36
N LEU A 138 -3.83 -3.12 4.11
CA LEU A 138 -4.35 -1.75 3.97
C LEU A 138 -5.37 -1.67 2.83
N CYS A 139 -4.97 -2.11 1.63
CA CYS A 139 -5.78 -1.91 0.43
C CYS A 139 -7.00 -2.83 0.38
N GLU A 140 -6.90 -4.05 0.91
CA GLU A 140 -8.03 -4.97 1.03
C GLU A 140 -8.95 -4.65 2.22
N GLY A 141 -8.41 -4.05 3.28
CA GLY A 141 -9.20 -3.57 4.41
C GLY A 141 -10.12 -2.41 4.04
N ASN A 142 -9.75 -1.63 3.02
CA ASN A 142 -10.60 -0.61 2.42
C ASN A 142 -10.36 -0.49 0.91
N THR A 143 -11.19 -1.19 0.12
CA THR A 143 -11.00 -1.27 -1.33
C THR A 143 -11.19 0.06 -2.07
N THR A 144 -11.76 1.10 -1.44
CA THR A 144 -11.82 2.43 -2.07
C THR A 144 -10.45 3.07 -2.21
N LEU A 145 -9.45 2.62 -1.44
CA LEU A 145 -8.07 3.09 -1.54
C LEU A 145 -7.42 2.73 -2.87
N TYR A 146 -7.92 1.73 -3.60
CA TYR A 146 -7.46 1.46 -4.97
C TYR A 146 -7.73 2.60 -5.94
N GLU A 147 -8.65 3.50 -5.61
CA GLU A 147 -9.03 4.63 -6.45
C GLU A 147 -8.44 5.95 -5.98
N THR A 148 -7.97 6.02 -4.72
CA THR A 148 -7.54 7.26 -4.06
C THR A 148 -6.10 7.27 -3.57
N VAL A 149 -5.48 6.09 -3.38
CA VAL A 149 -4.10 5.96 -2.88
C VAL A 149 -3.24 5.30 -3.94
N CYS A 150 -2.18 6.01 -4.35
CA CYS A 150 -1.27 5.54 -5.39
C CYS A 150 -0.65 4.17 -5.07
N ASP A 151 -0.23 3.94 -3.82
CA ASP A 151 0.39 2.68 -3.39
C ASP A 151 -0.56 1.48 -3.59
N CYS A 152 -1.84 1.66 -3.26
CA CYS A 152 -2.84 0.62 -3.48
C CYS A 152 -3.12 0.40 -4.96
N TRP A 153 -3.25 1.48 -5.74
CA TRP A 153 -3.44 1.36 -7.18
C TRP A 153 -2.29 0.58 -7.83
N GLU A 154 -1.04 0.94 -7.52
CA GLU A 154 0.14 0.25 -8.07
C GLU A 154 0.27 -1.18 -7.56
N LEU A 155 -0.12 -1.50 -6.33
CA LEU A 155 -0.20 -2.88 -5.84
C LEU A 155 -1.11 -3.73 -6.75
N LYS A 156 -2.30 -3.21 -7.08
CA LYS A 156 -3.32 -3.91 -7.87
C LYS A 156 -2.97 -4.02 -9.34
N HIS A 157 -2.34 -3.01 -9.92
CA HIS A 157 -2.17 -2.92 -11.37
C HIS A 157 -0.74 -3.18 -11.85
N GLU A 158 0.27 -2.98 -11.00
CA GLU A 158 1.67 -2.96 -11.41
C GLU A 158 2.54 -3.93 -10.58
N LEU A 159 2.74 -3.69 -9.27
CA LEU A 159 3.75 -4.39 -8.45
C LEU A 159 3.61 -5.92 -8.49
N CYS A 160 2.45 -6.47 -8.12
CA CYS A 160 2.29 -7.92 -8.08
C CYS A 160 1.85 -8.52 -9.41
N VAL A 161 1.43 -7.69 -10.38
CA VAL A 161 0.81 -8.15 -11.65
C VAL A 161 1.76 -8.04 -12.83
N ARG A 162 2.66 -7.07 -12.85
CA ARG A 162 3.51 -6.74 -13.99
C ARG A 162 5.00 -6.73 -13.68
N ASP A 163 5.38 -6.47 -12.44
CA ASP A 163 6.80 -6.48 -12.06
C ASP A 163 7.32 -7.92 -11.83
N PRO A 164 8.23 -8.42 -12.68
CA PRO A 164 8.69 -9.81 -12.60
C PRO A 164 9.52 -10.09 -11.35
N SER A 165 10.22 -9.09 -10.81
CA SER A 165 10.99 -9.25 -9.57
C SER A 165 10.05 -9.52 -8.40
N PHE A 166 8.95 -8.76 -8.33
CA PHE A 166 8.00 -8.85 -7.21
C PHE A 166 7.00 -10.00 -7.32
N GLN A 167 6.69 -10.48 -8.53
CA GLN A 167 5.83 -11.66 -8.74
C GLN A 167 6.36 -12.95 -8.09
N THR A 168 7.65 -13.02 -7.77
CA THR A 168 8.27 -14.18 -7.13
C THR A 168 8.00 -14.28 -5.63
N TYR A 169 7.58 -13.18 -4.99
CA TYR A 169 7.30 -13.17 -3.55
C TYR A 169 5.95 -13.81 -3.24
N ALA A 170 5.93 -14.66 -2.21
CA ALA A 170 4.77 -15.43 -1.79
C ALA A 170 3.53 -14.55 -1.52
N THR A 171 3.71 -13.37 -0.93
CA THR A 171 2.60 -12.43 -0.70
C THR A 171 1.99 -11.94 -2.01
N CYS A 172 2.80 -11.61 -3.02
CA CYS A 172 2.27 -11.21 -4.33
C CYS A 172 1.56 -12.36 -5.04
N GLN A 173 2.12 -13.58 -5.01
CA GLN A 173 1.48 -14.77 -5.59
C GLN A 173 0.12 -15.06 -4.95
N LYS A 174 0.06 -14.97 -3.62
CA LYS A 174 -1.19 -15.10 -2.88
C LYS A 174 -2.18 -14.01 -3.26
N TYR A 175 -1.75 -12.74 -3.25
CA TYR A 175 -2.62 -11.60 -3.60
C TYR A 175 -3.21 -11.75 -5.00
N VAL A 176 -2.40 -12.07 -6.02
CA VAL A 176 -2.89 -12.28 -7.39
C VAL A 176 -3.88 -13.45 -7.46
N SER A 177 -3.56 -14.59 -6.86
CA SER A 177 -4.43 -15.77 -6.94
C SER A 177 -5.75 -15.61 -6.19
N THR A 178 -5.77 -14.91 -5.04
CA THR A 178 -6.98 -14.81 -4.20
C THR A 178 -7.81 -13.55 -4.45
N VAL A 179 -7.17 -12.43 -4.81
CA VAL A 179 -7.85 -11.13 -4.93
C VAL A 179 -8.08 -10.75 -6.38
N ILE A 180 -7.11 -10.98 -7.26
CA ILE A 180 -7.18 -10.52 -8.66
C ILE A 180 -7.88 -11.56 -9.54
N VAL A 181 -7.49 -12.82 -9.43
CA VAL A 181 -8.07 -13.92 -10.22
C VAL A 181 -9.31 -14.51 -9.55
N GLY A 182 -9.33 -14.54 -8.22
CA GLY A 182 -10.41 -15.15 -7.43
C GLY A 182 -11.68 -14.30 -7.26
N ARG A 183 -11.76 -13.11 -7.87
CA ARG A 183 -12.94 -12.23 -7.89
C ARG A 183 -13.57 -12.21 -9.28
#